data_AF-A0A7G5C0E3-F1
#
_entry.id   AF-A0A7G5C0E3-F1
#
_cell.length_a   1.000
_cell.length_b   1.000
_cell.length_c   1.000
_cell.angle_alpha   90.00
_cell.angle_beta   90.00
_cell.angle_gamma   90.00
#
_symmetry.space_group_name_H-M   'P 1'
#
loop_
_entity.id
_entity.type
_entity.pdbx_description
1 polymer ?
#
loop_
_entity_poly.entity_id
_entity_poly.type
_entity_poly.pdbx_seq_one_letter_code
_entity_poly.pdbx_strand_id
1 'polypeptide(L)'
;MRRLQSSKMLSESMLWDLQQSYFSEKGVDAWRNDEVPHYVTSNPAMANCYAEIVFAYWLDRQRLVPDSPPVDEPMYILELGADPDGLPIIS
;
A
#
# COMPACT_ATOMS: atom_id res chain seq x y z
N MET A 1 18.01 32.62 1.99
CA MET A 1 17.44 31.28 2.22
C MET A 1 18.58 30.28 2.14
N ARG A 2 18.94 29.60 3.25
CA ARG A 2 20.09 28.68 3.32
C ARG A 2 19.62 27.28 2.89
N ARG A 3 20.23 26.69 1.85
CA ARG A 3 19.97 25.29 1.49
C ARG A 3 20.66 24.37 2.50
N LEU A 4 19.91 23.43 3.08
CA LEU A 4 20.45 22.39 3.97
C LEU A 4 21.19 21.28 3.20
N GLN A 5 20.78 21.00 1.96
CA GLN A 5 21.26 19.87 1.18
C GLN A 5 21.17 20.17 -0.34
N SER A 6 22.03 19.55 -1.15
CA SER A 6 21.93 19.53 -2.61
C SER A 6 20.89 18.52 -3.11
N SER A 7 20.36 18.70 -4.32
CA SER A 7 19.38 17.76 -4.88
C SER A 7 20.00 16.37 -5.07
N LYS A 8 19.34 15.34 -4.54
CA LYS A 8 19.72 13.93 -4.64
C LYS A 8 18.46 13.07 -4.77
N MET A 9 18.62 11.80 -5.10
CA MET A 9 17.54 10.83 -4.97
C MET A 9 17.03 10.83 -3.52
N LEU A 10 15.72 10.64 -3.33
CA LEU A 10 15.12 10.67 -1.99
C LEU A 10 15.84 9.67 -1.07
N SER A 11 16.08 8.45 -1.55
CA SER A 11 16.78 7.36 -0.85
C SER A 11 18.20 7.69 -0.38
N GLU A 12 18.82 8.74 -0.90
CA GLU A 12 20.19 9.18 -0.56
C GLU A 12 20.19 10.53 0.18
N SER A 13 19.00 11.00 0.57
CA SER A 13 18.80 12.33 1.11
C SER A 13 18.67 12.29 2.63
N MET A 14 19.06 13.39 3.28
CA MET A 14 18.85 13.54 4.73
C MET A 14 17.39 13.37 5.16
N LEU A 15 16.44 13.70 4.26
CA LEU A 15 15.01 13.56 4.54
C LEU A 15 14.60 12.08 4.62
N TRP A 16 15.27 11.19 3.88
CA TRP A 16 15.02 9.76 3.95
C TRP A 16 15.47 9.17 5.29
N ASP A 17 16.67 9.55 5.75
CA ASP A 17 17.17 9.11 7.05
C ASP A 17 16.27 9.58 8.20
N LEU A 18 15.75 10.80 8.12
CA LEU A 18 14.80 11.34 9.10
C LEU A 18 13.46 10.59 9.09
N GLN A 19 12.89 10.31 7.91
CA GLN A 19 11.66 9.53 7.79
C GLN A 19 11.84 8.11 8.35
N GLN A 20 12.92 7.43 7.97
CA GLN A 20 13.24 6.10 8.50
C GLN A 20 13.37 6.10 10.02
N SER A 21 14.11 7.07 10.58
CA SER A 21 14.28 7.19 12.03
C SER A 21 12.92 7.41 12.72
N TYR A 22 12.10 8.33 12.20
CA TYR A 22 10.76 8.59 12.74
C TYR A 22 9.85 7.35 12.73
N PHE A 23 9.74 6.66 11.59
CA PHE A 23 8.89 5.47 11.48
C PHE A 23 9.44 4.27 12.26
N SER A 24 10.77 4.14 12.36
CA SER A 24 11.41 3.11 13.19
C SER A 24 11.19 3.35 14.69
N GLU A 25 11.22 4.60 15.14
CA GLU A 25 11.00 4.95 16.55
C GLU A 25 9.52 4.89 16.95
N LYS A 26 8.63 5.39 16.08
CA LYS A 26 7.19 5.47 16.34
C LYS A 26 6.46 4.15 16.07
N GLY A 27 6.98 3.31 15.18
CA GLY A 27 6.34 2.04 14.81
C GLY A 27 4.87 2.20 14.39
N VAL A 28 4.01 1.32 14.89
CA VAL A 28 2.54 1.40 14.69
C VAL A 28 1.95 2.73 15.16
N ASP A 29 2.49 3.32 16.22
CA ASP A 29 1.89 4.49 16.86
C ASP A 29 1.99 5.75 15.98
N ALA A 30 2.85 5.74 14.94
CA ALA A 30 2.86 6.75 13.88
C ALA A 30 1.50 6.89 13.18
N TRP A 31 0.72 5.81 13.12
CA TRP A 31 -0.54 5.72 12.39
C TRP A 31 -1.78 5.86 13.29
N ARG A 32 -1.62 5.80 14.62
CA ARG A 32 -2.73 5.81 15.58
C ARG A 32 -3.20 7.21 16.02
N ASN A 33 -2.37 8.24 15.83
CA ASN A 33 -2.59 9.57 16.41
C ASN A 33 -2.86 10.67 15.36
N ASP A 34 -3.30 10.30 14.14
CA ASP A 34 -3.48 11.22 13.01
C ASP A 34 -2.23 12.05 12.62
N GLU A 35 -1.05 11.73 13.18
CA GLU A 35 0.23 12.39 12.83
C GLU A 35 0.57 12.14 11.36
N VAL A 36 0.20 10.96 10.83
CA VAL A 36 0.36 10.59 9.42
C VAL A 36 -1.00 10.58 8.73
N PRO A 37 -1.20 11.39 7.67
CA PRO A 37 -2.44 11.41 6.91
C PRO A 37 -2.69 10.07 6.20
N HIS A 38 -3.72 9.33 6.61
CA HIS A 38 -4.08 8.03 6.04
C HIS A 38 -5.26 8.11 5.04
N TYR A 39 -6.10 9.14 5.13
CA TYR A 39 -7.32 9.26 4.32
C TYR A 39 -7.09 9.56 2.83
N VAL A 40 -5.89 10.02 2.47
CA VAL A 40 -5.57 10.35 1.06
C VAL A 40 -5.64 9.11 0.18
N THR A 41 -5.23 7.95 0.70
CA THR A 41 -5.20 6.67 -0.02
C THR A 41 -6.19 5.64 0.54
N SER A 42 -6.63 5.78 1.80
CA SER A 42 -7.52 4.83 2.48
C SER A 42 -8.91 5.43 2.69
N ASN A 43 -9.62 5.73 1.61
CA ASN A 43 -11.00 6.23 1.63
C ASN A 43 -11.95 5.37 0.78
N PRO A 44 -13.29 5.47 0.99
CA PRO A 44 -14.26 4.64 0.29
C PRO A 44 -14.24 4.77 -1.24
N ALA A 45 -13.92 5.96 -1.76
CA ALA A 45 -13.81 6.16 -3.20
C ALA A 45 -12.62 5.37 -3.78
N MET A 46 -11.46 5.40 -3.11
CA MET A 46 -10.31 4.59 -3.47
C MET A 46 -10.59 3.09 -3.36
N ALA A 47 -11.27 2.66 -2.30
CA ALA A 47 -11.67 1.26 -2.13
C ALA A 47 -12.53 0.75 -3.30
N ASN A 48 -13.50 1.55 -3.76
CA ASN A 48 -14.31 1.20 -4.92
C ASN A 48 -13.47 1.09 -6.21
N CYS A 49 -12.57 2.04 -6.45
CA CYS A 49 -11.66 1.98 -7.59
C CYS A 49 -10.78 0.73 -7.56
N TYR A 50 -10.26 0.32 -6.39
CA TYR A 50 -9.48 -0.91 -6.27
C TYR A 50 -10.32 -2.16 -6.56
N ALA A 51 -11.56 -2.22 -6.08
CA ALA A 51 -12.47 -3.31 -6.37
C ALA A 51 -12.74 -3.45 -7.89
N GLU A 52 -12.97 -2.33 -8.58
CA GLU A 52 -13.16 -2.32 -10.03
C GLU A 52 -11.93 -2.82 -10.79
N ILE A 53 -10.72 -2.40 -10.39
CA ILE A 53 -9.47 -2.85 -11.00
C ILE A 53 -9.27 -4.36 -10.81
N VAL A 54 -9.48 -4.87 -9.59
CA VAL A 54 -9.35 -6.31 -9.30
C VAL A 54 -10.36 -7.12 -10.10
N PHE A 55 -11.60 -6.64 -10.20
CA PHE A 55 -12.64 -7.32 -10.97
C PHE A 55 -12.34 -7.32 -12.48
N ALA A 56 -11.91 -6.19 -13.04
CA ALA A 56 -11.51 -6.10 -14.44
C ALA A 56 -10.33 -7.05 -14.75
N TYR A 57 -9.32 -7.08 -13.85
CA TYR A 57 -8.20 -8.00 -13.95
C TYR A 57 -8.65 -9.47 -13.98
N TRP A 58 -9.59 -9.86 -13.11
CA TRP A 58 -10.15 -11.22 -13.11
C TRP A 58 -10.76 -11.57 -14.46
N LEU A 59 -11.64 -10.71 -14.97
CA LEU A 59 -12.32 -10.95 -16.25
C LEU A 59 -11.34 -11.05 -17.42
N ASP A 60 -10.34 -10.18 -17.47
CA ASP A 60 -9.32 -10.23 -18.51
C ASP A 60 -8.46 -11.50 -18.40
N ARG A 61 -8.13 -11.93 -17.18
CA ARG A 61 -7.41 -13.20 -16.96
C ARG A 61 -8.21 -14.39 -17.47
N GLN A 62 -9.52 -14.46 -17.21
CA GLN A 62 -10.40 -15.53 -17.72
C GLN A 62 -10.47 -15.55 -19.25
N ARG A 63 -10.37 -14.37 -19.89
CA ARG A 63 -10.51 -14.22 -21.34
C ARG A 63 -9.20 -14.42 -22.12
N LEU A 64 -8.08 -13.98 -21.56
CA LEU A 64 -6.81 -13.83 -22.28
C LEU A 64 -5.78 -14.90 -21.97
N VAL A 65 -5.89 -15.60 -20.84
CA VAL A 65 -4.91 -16.60 -20.41
C VAL A 65 -5.44 -18.01 -20.71
N PRO A 66 -4.79 -18.77 -21.61
CA PRO A 66 -5.08 -20.18 -21.81
C PRO A 66 -4.88 -20.95 -20.48
N ASP A 67 -5.75 -21.91 -20.21
CA ASP A 67 -5.75 -22.69 -18.96
C ASP A 67 -5.96 -21.85 -17.68
N SER A 68 -6.63 -20.70 -17.80
CA SER A 68 -7.07 -19.95 -16.62
C SER A 68 -7.92 -20.82 -15.69
N PRO A 69 -7.78 -20.65 -14.36
CA PRO A 69 -8.57 -21.39 -13.39
C PRO A 69 -10.08 -21.26 -13.66
N PRO A 70 -10.86 -22.31 -13.37
CA PRO A 70 -12.31 -22.22 -13.36
C PRO A 70 -12.84 -21.05 -12.53
N VAL A 71 -13.97 -20.47 -12.91
CA VAL A 71 -14.56 -19.29 -12.23
C VAL A 71 -15.00 -19.60 -10.80
N ASP A 72 -15.23 -20.87 -10.48
CA ASP A 72 -15.54 -21.39 -9.15
C ASP A 72 -14.30 -21.59 -8.25
N GLU A 73 -13.09 -21.37 -8.76
CA GLU A 73 -11.90 -21.33 -7.91
C GLU A 73 -11.75 -19.98 -7.17
N PRO A 74 -11.35 -19.99 -5.89
CA PRO A 74 -11.19 -18.76 -5.12
C PRO A 74 -10.02 -17.91 -5.64
N MET A 75 -10.24 -16.60 -5.76
CA MET A 75 -9.17 -15.62 -5.91
C MET A 75 -8.63 -15.24 -4.53
N TYR A 76 -7.31 -15.36 -4.35
CA TYR A 76 -6.63 -14.86 -3.16
C TYR A 76 -6.08 -13.46 -3.41
N ILE A 77 -6.43 -12.52 -2.54
CA ILE A 77 -5.92 -11.15 -2.55
C ILE A 77 -4.99 -11.00 -1.34
N LEU A 78 -3.72 -10.66 -1.57
CA LEU A 78 -2.75 -10.38 -0.52
C LEU A 78 -2.55 -8.88 -0.40
N GLU A 79 -2.92 -8.33 0.75
CA GLU A 79 -2.63 -6.94 1.10
C GLU A 79 -1.33 -6.88 1.93
N LEU A 80 -0.37 -6.07 1.48
CA LEU A 80 0.89 -5.86 2.19
C LEU A 80 0.82 -4.52 2.94
N GLY A 81 1.00 -4.56 4.26
CA GLY A 81 0.96 -3.36 5.10
C GLY A 81 -0.45 -2.92 5.52
N ALA A 82 -1.43 -3.81 5.43
CA ALA A 82 -2.82 -3.59 5.85
C ALA A 82 -2.97 -3.34 7.36
N ASP A 83 -2.07 -3.91 8.16
CA ASP A 83 -2.13 -3.87 9.61
C ASP A 83 -0.77 -3.55 10.23
N PRO A 84 -0.73 -2.73 11.28
CA PRO A 84 0.50 -2.49 12.04
C PRO A 84 0.96 -3.70 12.86
N ASP A 85 0.05 -4.64 13.13
CA ASP A 85 0.28 -5.76 14.06
C ASP A 85 0.73 -7.05 13.34
N GLY A 86 0.91 -7.01 12.01
CA GLY A 86 1.55 -8.09 11.24
C GLY A 86 0.81 -9.43 11.22
N LEU A 87 -0.47 -9.47 11.63
CA LEU A 87 -1.28 -10.67 11.49
C LEU A 87 -1.72 -10.80 10.02
N PRO A 88 -1.57 -11.99 9.41
CA PRO A 88 -2.05 -12.21 8.06
C PRO A 88 -3.57 -12.06 8.03
N ILE A 89 -4.05 -11.06 7.28
CA ILE A 89 -5.45 -10.99 6.90
C ILE A 89 -5.67 -12.10 5.87
N ILE A 90 -6.10 -13.26 6.36
CA ILE A 90 -6.74 -14.29 5.54
C ILE A 90 -8.23 -14.00 5.63
N SER A 91 -8.77 -13.29 4.64
CA SER A 91 -10.22 -13.22 4.37
C SER A 91 -10.57 -14.13 3.21
#